data_AF-A0AAN8FDG0-F1
#
_entry.id   AF-A0AAN8FDG0-F1
#
_cell.length_a   1.000
_cell.length_b   1.000
_cell.length_c   1.000
_cell.angle_alpha   90.00
_cell.angle_beta   90.00
_cell.angle_gamma   90.00
#
_symmetry.space_group_name_H-M   'P 1'
#
loop_
_entity.id
_entity.type
_entity.pdbx_description
1 polymer ?
#
loop_
_entity_poly.entity_id
_entity_poly.type
_entity_poly.pdbx_seq_one_letter_code
_entity_poly.pdbx_strand_id
1 'polypeptide(L)'
;MKIQADLKGSFLATPACGLLRTGQQQAIVICLISRDSQNISVKVGKIAIDYAFVHPFAPRFDRNVFKSTEKRRHVLQAIIN
;
A
#
# COMPACT_ATOMS: atom_id res chain seq x y z
N MET A 1 6.49 6.19 0.49
CA MET A 1 5.16 5.58 0.41
C MET A 1 5.26 4.10 0.76
N LYS A 2 4.22 3.53 1.39
CA LYS A 2 4.07 2.11 1.71
C LYS A 2 2.61 1.69 1.59
N ILE A 3 2.35 0.53 1.00
CA ILE A 3 1.04 -0.10 0.86
C ILE A 3 0.81 -1.11 1.98
N GLN A 4 -0.38 -1.10 2.55
CA GLN A 4 -0.81 -2.04 3.58
C GLN A 4 -2.23 -2.52 3.27
N ALA A 5 -2.54 -3.77 3.57
CA ALA A 5 -3.91 -4.28 3.53
C ALA A 5 -4.31 -4.76 4.92
N ASP A 6 -5.57 -4.56 5.28
CA ASP A 6 -6.15 -5.05 6.54
C ASP A 6 -6.25 -6.58 6.56
N LEU A 7 -6.64 -7.18 5.44
CA LEU A 7 -6.64 -8.60 5.20
C LEU A 7 -5.21 -9.07 4.91
N LYS A 8 -4.44 -9.32 5.99
CA LYS A 8 -3.06 -9.83 5.91
C LYS A 8 -3.00 -11.07 5.01
N GLY A 9 -2.19 -11.01 3.97
CA GLY A 9 -2.01 -12.12 3.03
C GLY A 9 -3.14 -12.29 2.01
N SER A 10 -4.06 -11.33 1.87
CA SER A 10 -5.03 -11.34 0.78
C SER A 10 -4.59 -10.54 -0.45
N PHE A 11 -3.61 -9.66 -0.32
CA PHE A 11 -3.18 -8.79 -1.41
C PHE A 11 -1.66 -8.78 -1.55
N LEU A 12 -1.18 -8.79 -2.78
CA LEU A 12 0.19 -8.45 -3.15
C LEU A 12 0.18 -7.10 -3.86
N ALA A 13 1.12 -6.22 -3.52
CA ALA A 13 1.27 -4.92 -4.16
C ALA A 13 2.68 -4.76 -4.71
N THR A 14 2.80 -4.30 -5.96
CA THR A 14 4.09 -4.06 -6.62
C THR A 14 4.10 -2.70 -7.33
N PRO A 15 4.98 -1.76 -6.94
CA PRO A 15 5.82 -1.79 -5.74
C PRO A 15 5.00 -1.62 -4.44
N ALA A 16 5.30 -2.40 -3.40
CA ALA A 16 4.66 -2.26 -2.08
C ALA A 16 5.15 -1.03 -1.29
N CYS A 17 6.31 -0.50 -1.63
CA CYS A 17 6.86 0.71 -1.04
C CYS A 17 7.85 1.36 -2.00
N GLY A 18 8.04 2.67 -1.84
CA GLY A 18 8.94 3.41 -2.70
C GLY A 18 9.00 4.89 -2.38
N LEU A 19 9.86 5.57 -3.12
CA LEU A 19 9.98 7.02 -3.15
C LEU A 19 9.29 7.54 -4.41
N LEU A 20 8.49 8.59 -4.27
CA LEU A 20 7.83 9.26 -5.40
C LEU A 20 8.28 10.71 -5.42
N ARG A 21 8.82 11.18 -6.54
CA ARG A 21 9.22 12.59 -6.69
C ARG A 21 8.03 13.45 -7.11
N THR A 22 8.09 14.74 -6.81
CA THR A 22 7.12 15.72 -7.31
C THR A 22 7.03 15.64 -8.82
N GLY A 23 5.82 15.60 -9.36
CA GLY A 23 5.55 15.48 -10.80
C GLY A 23 5.67 14.06 -11.36
N GLN A 24 6.15 13.08 -10.59
CA GLN A 24 6.14 11.69 -11.02
C GLN A 24 4.80 11.02 -10.74
N GLN A 25 4.45 10.09 -11.62
CA GLN A 25 3.35 9.14 -11.42
C GLN A 25 3.93 7.75 -11.20
N GLN A 26 3.30 6.97 -10.31
CA GLN A 26 3.69 5.59 -10.04
C GLN A 26 2.45 4.71 -10.16
N ALA A 27 2.50 3.76 -11.09
CA ALA A 27 1.53 2.67 -11.14
C ALA A 27 1.84 1.66 -10.04
N ILE A 28 0.81 1.21 -9.33
CA ILE A 28 0.89 0.17 -8.31
C ILE A 28 -0.05 -0.94 -8.72
N VAL A 29 0.50 -2.12 -8.99
CA VAL A 29 -0.31 -3.31 -9.30
C VAL A 29 -0.70 -3.97 -7.99
N ILE A 30 -1.99 -4.23 -7.80
CA ILE A 30 -2.54 -4.90 -6.63
C ILE A 30 -3.21 -6.20 -7.09
N CYS A 31 -2.68 -7.34 -6.65
CA CYS A 31 -3.21 -8.66 -6.96
C CYS A 31 -3.91 -9.24 -5.74
N LEU A 32 -5.09 -9.84 -5.94
CA LEU A 32 -5.75 -10.66 -4.93
C LEU A 32 -5.07 -12.03 -4.87
N ILE A 33 -4.68 -12.48 -3.67
CA ILE A 33 -4.20 -13.84 -3.44
C ILE A 33 -5.41 -14.72 -3.24
N SER A 34 -5.58 -15.73 -4.12
CA SER A 34 -6.62 -16.74 -3.96
C SER A 34 -6.43 -17.45 -2.62
N ARG A 35 -7.48 -17.47 -1.78
CA ARG A 35 -7.57 -18.35 -0.62
C ARG A 35 -8.57 -19.43 -0.96
N ASP A 36 -8.26 -20.68 -0.61
CA ASP A 36 -9.17 -21.81 -0.84
C ASP A 36 -10.59 -21.46 -0.37
N SER A 37 -11.49 -21.49 -1.34
CA SER A 37 -12.77 -20.80 -1.40
C SER A 37 -13.88 -21.54 -0.65
N GLN A 38 -13.67 -21.85 0.64
CA GLN A 38 -14.67 -22.66 1.37
C GLN A 38 -15.80 -21.88 2.05
N ASN A 39 -15.90 -20.55 1.95
CA ASN A 39 -17.11 -19.81 2.36
C ASN A 39 -17.10 -18.39 1.77
N ILE A 40 -17.68 -18.21 0.58
CA ILE A 40 -17.75 -16.91 -0.12
C ILE A 40 -18.92 -16.10 0.45
N SER A 41 -18.74 -15.53 1.64
CA SER A 41 -19.45 -14.32 2.02
C SER A 41 -18.70 -13.13 1.40
N VAL A 42 -19.39 -12.16 0.79
CA VAL A 42 -18.77 -10.91 0.30
C VAL A 42 -17.88 -10.32 1.41
N LYS A 43 -16.58 -10.17 1.15
CA LYS A 43 -15.63 -9.58 2.10
C LYS A 43 -15.25 -8.19 1.64
N VAL A 44 -15.51 -7.22 2.50
CA VAL A 44 -15.00 -5.85 2.34
C VAL A 44 -13.61 -5.78 2.96
N GLY A 45 -12.59 -5.62 2.12
CA GLY A 45 -11.21 -5.35 2.53
C GLY A 45 -10.86 -3.86 2.37
N LYS A 46 -9.79 -3.43 3.03
CA LYS A 46 -9.23 -2.08 2.93
C LYS A 46 -7.76 -2.14 2.56
N ILE A 47 -7.38 -1.32 1.58
CA ILE A 47 -6.00 -1.12 1.18
C ILE A 47 -5.61 0.30 1.54
N ALA A 48 -4.65 0.45 2.44
CA ALA A 48 -4.10 1.72 2.87
C ALA A 48 -2.81 2.05 2.11
N ILE A 49 -2.73 3.28 1.62
CA ILE A 49 -1.53 3.90 1.06
C ILE A 49 -1.03 4.91 2.08
N ASP A 50 0.02 4.55 2.80
CA ASP A 50 0.69 5.44 3.74
C ASP A 50 1.81 6.20 3.02
N TYR A 51 1.84 7.52 3.14
CA TYR A 51 2.89 8.36 2.58
C TYR A 51 3.35 9.43 3.57
N ALA A 52 4.60 9.83 3.43
CA ALA A 52 5.23 10.85 4.26
C ALA A 52 6.10 11.71 3.35
N PHE A 53 6.17 13.00 3.63
CA PHE A 53 7.09 13.90 2.94
C PHE A 53 8.48 13.73 3.54
N VAL A 54 9.46 13.47 2.68
CA VAL A 54 10.86 13.28 3.06
C VAL A 54 11.73 14.32 2.38
N HIS A 55 12.98 14.45 2.82
CA HIS A 55 13.92 15.41 2.24
C HIS A 55 14.05 15.21 0.71
N PRO A 56 14.02 16.29 -0.09
CA PRO A 56 14.01 16.19 -1.56
C PRO A 56 15.24 15.49 -2.12
N PHE A 57 16.36 15.48 -1.39
CA PHE A 57 17.60 14.81 -1.82
C PHE A 57 17.77 13.39 -1.26
N ALA A 58 16.75 12.82 -0.60
CA ALA A 58 16.80 11.43 -0.16
C ALA A 58 16.99 10.50 -1.38
N PRO A 59 18.05 9.67 -1.45
CA PRO A 59 18.38 8.93 -2.67
C PRO A 59 17.46 7.74 -2.93
N ARG A 60 16.89 7.16 -1.86
CA ARG A 60 16.02 5.98 -1.91
C ARG A 60 15.01 5.99 -0.78
N PHE A 61 14.05 5.08 -0.84
CA PHE A 61 13.14 4.83 0.27
C PHE A 61 13.92 4.31 1.48
N ASP A 62 13.82 5.03 2.61
CA ASP A 62 14.36 4.63 3.89
C ASP A 62 13.22 4.31 4.86
N ARG A 63 13.19 3.07 5.36
CA ARG A 63 12.14 2.59 6.26
C ARG A 63 12.20 3.24 7.64
N ASN A 64 13.38 3.57 8.13
CA ASN A 64 13.55 4.18 9.45
C ASN A 64 13.07 5.61 9.43
N VAL A 65 13.48 6.39 8.41
CA VAL A 65 12.96 7.73 8.17
C VAL A 65 11.44 7.69 8.02
N PHE A 66 10.92 6.80 7.17
CA PHE A 66 9.48 6.66 6.99
C PHE A 66 8.73 6.32 8.28
N LYS A 67 9.33 5.57 9.21
CA LYS A 67 8.70 5.23 10.50
C LYS A 67 8.64 6.45 11.43
N SER A 68 9.68 7.27 11.47
CA SER A 68 9.81 8.43 12.34
C SER A 68 9.12 9.69 11.82
N THR A 69 8.81 9.77 10.52
CA THR A 69 8.09 10.91 9.94
C THR A 69 6.58 10.79 10.12
N GLU A 70 5.90 11.94 10.24
CA GLU A 70 4.45 12.05 10.19
C GLU A 70 3.91 11.50 8.86
N LYS A 71 2.86 10.67 8.94
CA LYS A 71 2.28 9.97 7.80
C LYS A 71 0.89 10.49 7.51
N ARG A 72 0.59 10.60 6.23
CA ARG A 72 -0.77 10.69 5.72
C ARG A 72 -1.19 9.33 5.17
N ARG A 73 -2.48 9.05 5.24
CA ARG A 73 -3.06 7.79 4.80
C ARG A 73 -4.18 8.06 3.81
N HIS A 74 -4.12 7.36 2.69
CA HIS A 74 -5.26 7.21 1.79
C HIS A 74 -5.79 5.77 1.90
N VAL A 75 -7.10 5.57 1.90
CA VAL A 75 -7.71 4.24 2.05
C VAL A 75 -8.60 3.96 0.85
N LEU A 76 -8.35 2.82 0.22
CA LEU A 76 -9.16 2.25 -0.85
C LEU A 76 -9.98 1.10 -0.26
N GLN A 77 -11.26 1.02 -0.63
CA GLN A 77 -12.12 -0.11 -0.28
C GLN A 77 -12.07 -1.13 -1.42
N ALA A 78 -11.83 -2.40 -1.06
CA ALA A 78 -11.87 -3.54 -1.97
C ALA A 78 -13.10 -4.37 -1.64
N ILE A 79 -13.99 -4.54 -2.62
CA ILE A 79 -15.14 -5.43 -2.52
C ILE A 79 -14.73 -6.73 -3.20
N ILE A 80 -14.66 -7.82 -2.44
CA ILE A 80 -14.29 -9.15 -2.94
C ILE A 80 -15.57 -9.98 -2.99
N ASN A 81 -15.97 -10.34 -4.21
CA ASN A 81 -17.12 -11.20 -4.52
C ASN A 81 -16.64 -12.56 -5.01
#